data_AF-A0A2W0EL10-F1
#
_entry.id   AF-A0A2W0EL10-F1
#
_cell.length_a   1.000
_cell.length_b   1.000
_cell.length_c   1.000
_cell.angle_alpha   90.00
_cell.angle_beta   90.00
_cell.angle_gamma   90.00
#
_symmetry.space_group_name_H-M   'P 1'
#
loop_
_entity.id
_entity.type
_entity.pdbx_description
1 polymer ?
#
loop_
_entity_poly.entity_id
_entity_poly.type
_entity_poly.pdbx_seq_one_letter_code
_entity_poly.pdbx_strand_id
1 'polypeptide(L)' 'MSATKVFVARLAGCSVFDPAGDRVGRVRDVLVVYRRADPPHVVGLIVEVPGKRRIFVSIGRITSIGAG' A
#
# COMPACT_ATOMS: atom_id res chain seq x y z
N MET A 1 7.52 8.43 11.30
CA MET A 1 6.14 8.75 11.76
C MET A 1 5.15 8.25 10.72
N SER A 2 4.05 7.62 11.12
CA SER A 2 2.97 7.27 10.17
C SER A 2 2.15 8.52 9.84
N ALA A 3 1.83 8.73 8.57
CA ALA A 3 1.07 9.90 8.13
C ALA A 3 -0.39 9.83 8.64
N THR A 4 -0.91 10.95 9.15
CA THR A 4 -2.32 11.07 9.57
C THR A 4 -3.29 11.06 8.40
N LYS A 5 -2.81 11.40 7.19
CA LYS A 5 -3.53 11.29 5.92
C LYS A 5 -2.58 10.85 4.83
N VAL A 6 -3.04 9.95 3.97
CA VAL A 6 -2.29 9.43 2.83
C VAL A 6 -3.10 9.68 1.57
N PHE A 7 -2.46 10.24 0.55
CA PHE A 7 -3.09 10.48 -0.75
C PHE A 7 -2.70 9.35 -1.70
N VAL A 8 -3.68 8.61 -2.22
CA VAL A 8 -3.45 7.47 -3.13
C VAL A 8 -2.59 7.84 -4.34
N ALA A 9 -2.79 9.06 -4.89
CA ALA A 9 -1.99 9.58 -6.00
C ALA A 9 -0.49 9.66 -5.70
N ARG A 10 -0.08 9.68 -4.43
CA ARG A 10 1.32 9.70 -4.00
C ARG A 10 1.90 8.32 -3.72
N LEU A 11 1.08 7.26 -3.73
CA LEU A 11 1.54 5.92 -3.37
C LEU A 11 2.13 5.15 -4.54
N ALA A 12 1.63 5.34 -5.75
CA ALA A 12 2.12 4.62 -6.92
C ALA A 12 3.63 4.83 -7.10
N GLY A 13 4.39 3.73 -7.15
CA GLY A 13 5.85 3.74 -7.29
C GLY A 13 6.63 3.87 -5.98
N CYS A 14 5.97 4.15 -4.84
CA CYS A 14 6.62 4.16 -3.52
C CYS A 14 7.23 2.80 -3.18
N SER A 15 8.42 2.81 -2.56
CA SER A 15 9.08 1.61 -2.08
C SER A 15 8.28 0.96 -0.94
N VAL A 16 8.22 -0.36 -0.97
CA VAL A 16 7.68 -1.19 0.11
C VAL A 16 8.84 -1.90 0.80
N PHE A 17 8.83 -1.86 2.12
CA PHE A 17 9.84 -2.48 2.97
C PHE A 17 9.19 -3.55 3.84
N ASP A 18 9.95 -4.60 4.14
CA ASP A 18 9.53 -5.58 5.14
C ASP A 18 9.87 -5.09 6.57
N PRO A 19 9.49 -5.85 7.62
CA PRO A 19 9.79 -5.45 9.00
C PRO A 19 11.28 -5.37 9.36
N ALA A 20 12.17 -6.00 8.59
CA ALA A 20 13.62 -5.91 8.79
C ALA A 20 14.22 -4.64 8.15
N GLY A 21 13.44 -3.92 7.34
CA GLY A 21 13.86 -2.72 6.62
C GLY A 21 14.36 -3.01 5.21
N ASP A 22 14.25 -4.25 4.72
CA ASP A 22 14.65 -4.61 3.38
C ASP A 22 13.61 -4.14 2.37
N ARG A 23 14.08 -3.57 1.26
CA ARG A 23 13.20 -3.15 0.17
C ARG A 23 12.73 -4.38 -0.61
N VAL A 24 11.45 -4.70 -0.48
CA VAL A 24 10.84 -5.88 -1.12
C VAL A 24 10.12 -5.57 -2.42
N GLY A 25 9.74 -4.31 -2.66
CA GLY A 25 8.98 -3.98 -3.87
C GLY A 25 8.58 -2.52 -3.99
N ARG A 26 7.55 -2.29 -4.82
CA ARG A 26 6.91 -0.98 -4.98
C ARG A 26 5.40 -1.10 -5.02
N VAL A 27 4.70 -0.09 -4.50
CA VAL A 27 3.24 -0.01 -4.60
C VAL A 27 2.85 0.25 -6.05
N ARG A 28 1.94 -0.57 -6.57
CA ARG A 28 1.38 -0.44 -7.92
C ARG A 28 0.03 0.26 -7.92
N ASP A 29 -0.82 -0.08 -6.95
CA ASP A 29 -2.18 0.42 -6.84
C ASP A 29 -2.77 0.19 -5.43
N VAL A 30 -3.95 0.76 -5.17
CA VAL A 30 -4.73 0.60 -3.92
C VAL A 30 -6.04 -0.11 -4.23
N LEU A 31 -6.29 -1.22 -3.54
CA LEU A 31 -7.55 -1.93 -3.67
C LEU A 31 -8.58 -1.35 -2.69
N VAL A 32 -9.72 -0.93 -3.23
CA VAL A 32 -10.84 -0.39 -2.47
C VAL A 32 -12.11 -1.17 -2.73
N VAL A 33 -12.99 -1.21 -1.73
CA VAL A 33 -14.38 -1.65 -1.91
C VAL A 33 -15.25 -0.40 -2.06
N TYR A 34 -15.96 -0.34 -3.19
CA TYR A 34 -16.96 0.68 -3.43
C TYR A 34 -18.13 0.51 -2.47
N ARG A 35 -18.60 1.63 -1.90
CA ARG A 35 -19.77 1.68 -1.03
C ARG A 35 -20.70 2.78 -1.56
N ARG A 36 -21.99 2.47 -1.69
CA ARG A 36 -22.96 3.35 -2.35
C ARG A 36 -23.24 4.64 -1.56
N ALA A 37 -23.26 4.54 -0.22
CA ALA A 37 -23.65 5.64 0.66
C ALA A 37 -22.50 6.14 1.57
N ASP A 38 -21.35 5.46 1.54
CA ASP A 38 -20.20 5.74 2.40
C ASP A 38 -18.93 5.95 1.57
N PRO A 39 -17.89 6.59 2.12
CA PRO A 39 -16.58 6.64 1.47
C PRO A 39 -16.06 5.23 1.13
N PRO A 40 -15.29 5.03 0.05
CA PRO A 40 -14.70 3.74 -0.25
C PRO A 40 -13.79 3.26 0.89
N HIS A 41 -13.79 1.95 1.17
CA HIS A 41 -12.94 1.38 2.21
C HIS A 41 -11.70 0.73 1.57
N VAL A 42 -10.51 1.10 2.05
CA VAL A 42 -9.25 0.50 1.58
C VAL A 42 -9.13 -0.91 2.15
N VAL A 43 -8.92 -1.90 1.29
CA VAL A 43 -8.71 -3.30 1.68
C VAL A 43 -7.23 -3.66 1.70
N GLY A 44 -6.43 -3.03 0.84
CA GLY A 44 -5.00 -3.26 0.78
C GLY A 44 -4.34 -2.62 -0.42
N LEU A 45 -3.07 -2.98 -0.63
CA LEU A 45 -2.22 -2.48 -1.70
C LEU A 45 -1.89 -3.60 -2.67
N ILE A 46 -1.79 -3.27 -3.96
CA ILE A 46 -1.14 -4.14 -4.94
C ILE A 46 0.33 -3.75 -4.99
N VAL A 47 1.22 -4.74 -4.79
CA VAL A 47 2.67 -4.53 -4.74
C VAL A 47 3.33 -5.31 -5.86
N GLU A 48 4.19 -4.64 -6.61
CA GLU A 48 5.12 -5.27 -7.55
C GLU A 48 6.40 -5.68 -6.82
N VAL A 49 6.70 -6.97 -6.84
CA VAL A 49 7.88 -7.58 -6.20
C VAL A 49 8.78 -8.15 -7.31
N PRO A 50 10.09 -7.80 -7.35
CA PRO A 50 11.01 -8.34 -8.34
C PRO A 50 10.99 -9.87 -8.37
N GLY A 51 10.93 -10.45 -9.59
CA GLY A 51 10.91 -11.91 -9.77
C GLY A 51 9.59 -12.59 -9.37
N LYS A 52 8.57 -11.85 -8.95
CA LYS A 52 7.23 -12.38 -8.63
C LYS A 52 6.15 -11.67 -9.45
N ARG A 53 4.97 -12.30 -9.52
CA ARG A 53 3.76 -11.60 -9.98
C ARG A 53 3.36 -10.51 -8.98
N ARG A 54 2.51 -9.57 -9.40
CA ARG A 54 1.87 -8.61 -8.51
C ARG A 54 1.19 -9.35 -7.36
N ILE A 55 1.42 -8.90 -6.14
CA ILE A 55 0.82 -9.49 -4.94
C ILE A 55 -0.13 -8.50 -4.28
N PHE A 56 -1.13 -9.02 -3.58
CA PHE A 56 -2.00 -8.25 -2.70
C PHE A 56 -1.42 -8.23 -1.29
N VAL A 57 -1.38 -7.05 -0.67
CA VAL A 57 -1.00 -6.85 0.73
C VAL A 57 -2.18 -6.22 1.47
N SER A 58 -2.75 -6.96 2.42
CA SER A 58 -3.86 -6.47 3.25
C SER A 58 -3.49 -5.19 3.99
N ILE A 59 -4.43 -4.25 4.11
CA ILE A 59 -4.24 -3.00 4.84
C ILE A 59 -3.86 -3.24 6.30
N GLY A 60 -4.33 -4.33 6.91
CA GLY A 60 -3.98 -4.72 8.29
C GLY A 60 -2.54 -5.20 8.47
N ARG A 61 -1.80 -5.45 7.37
CA ARG A 61 -0.37 -5.79 7.40
C ARG A 61 0.53 -4.57 7.20
N ILE A 62 -0.04 -3.41 6.84
CA ILE A 62 0.72 -2.17 6.67
C ILE A 62 0.86 -1.50 8.04
N THR A 63 2.10 -1.42 8.54
CA THR A 63 2.39 -0.87 9.87
C THR A 63 2.59 0.65 9.86
N SER A 64 3.08 1.20 8.74
CA SER A 64 3.26 2.64 8.57
C SER A 64 3.27 3.04 7.10
N ILE A 65 2.92 4.30 6.82
CA ILE A 65 3.10 4.95 5.53
C ILE A 65 3.70 6.32 5.79
N GLY A 66 4.82 6.63 5.15
CA GLY A 66 5.51 7.90 5.28
C GLY A 66 6.47 8.15 4.11
N ALA A 67 7.05 9.35 4.07
CA ALA A 67 8.33 9.53 3.39
C ALA A 67 9.35 8.76 4.22
N GLY A 68 10.08 7.83 3.58
CA GLY A 68 11.09 6.99 4.24
C GLY A 68 12.06 7.79 5.10
#